data_AF-A0A2V9NZJ1-F1
#
_entry.id   AF-A0A2V9NZJ1-F1
#
_cell.length_a   1.000
_cell.length_b   1.000
_cell.length_c   1.000
_cell.angle_alpha   90.00
_cell.angle_beta   90.00
_cell.angle_gamma   90.00
#
_symmetry.space_group_name_H-M   'P 1'
#
loop_
_entity.id
_entity.type
_entity.pdbx_description
1 polymer ?
#
loop_
_entity_poly.entity_id
_entity_poly.type
_entity_poly.pdbx_seq_one_letter_code
_entity_poly.pdbx_strand_id
1 'polypeptide(L)'
;MPSRRSALLLMILLLTAFTFAQSSYQSGTLVNIEKHTEYIPQAWHWDTVVAFRTEVKYKLKVRLANDTYLTEYIPDIQPDGPIPSEWKNDKPVEARIADHVLFIKLSYGPEIETHIVKRLKS
;
A
#
# COMPACT_ATOMS: atom_id res chain seq x y z
N MET A 1 -25.98 31.40 -31.19
CA MET A 1 -25.74 29.99 -31.58
C MET A 1 -24.23 29.80 -31.76
N PRO A 2 -23.58 28.94 -30.97
CA PRO A 2 -22.15 28.68 -31.15
C PRO A 2 -21.91 28.06 -32.53
N SER A 3 -20.87 28.52 -33.23
CA SER A 3 -20.53 28.01 -34.57
C SER A 3 -20.10 26.54 -34.47
N ARG A 4 -20.33 25.75 -35.53
CA ARG A 4 -19.91 24.33 -35.63
C ARG A 4 -18.43 24.12 -35.24
N ARG A 5 -17.57 25.12 -35.49
CA ARG A 5 -16.13 25.09 -35.15
C ARG A 5 -15.87 25.24 -33.65
N SER A 6 -16.66 26.08 -32.97
CA SER A 6 -16.57 26.28 -31.52
C SER A 6 -17.02 25.05 -30.74
N ALA A 7 -18.03 24.32 -31.24
CA ALA A 7 -18.49 23.07 -30.63
C ALA A 7 -17.46 21.94 -30.74
N LEU A 8 -16.78 21.83 -31.89
CA LEU A 8 -15.71 20.86 -32.12
C LEU A 8 -14.50 21.11 -31.20
N LEU A 9 -14.09 22.37 -31.04
CA LEU A 9 -13.01 22.75 -30.12
C LEU A 9 -13.34 22.43 -28.66
N LEU A 10 -14.58 22.68 -28.23
CA LEU A 10 -15.02 22.36 -26.87
C LEU A 10 -15.03 20.84 -26.63
N MET A 11 -15.45 20.05 -27.62
CA MET A 11 -15.50 18.59 -27.53
C MET A 11 -14.10 17.97 -27.46
N ILE A 12 -13.13 18.49 -28.21
CA ILE A 12 -11.72 18.04 -28.15
C ILE A 12 -11.07 18.42 -26.80
N LEU A 13 -11.43 19.58 -26.25
CA LEU A 13 -10.93 20.01 -24.94
C LEU A 13 -11.50 19.16 -23.79
N LEU A 14 -12.76 18.73 -23.88
CA LEU A 14 -13.38 17.82 -22.92
C LEU A 14 -12.82 16.39 -22.98
N LEU A 15 -12.44 15.90 -24.16
CA LEU A 15 -11.82 14.56 -24.29
C LEU A 15 -10.39 14.52 -23.75
N THR A 16 -9.63 15.62 -23.84
CA THR A 16 -8.25 15.69 -23.32
C THR A 16 -8.19 15.88 -21.80
N ALA A 17 -9.25 16.42 -21.19
CA ALA A 17 -9.37 16.52 -19.73
C ALA A 17 -9.65 15.19 -19.03
N PHE A 18 -10.08 14.14 -19.74
CA PHE A 18 -10.35 12.82 -19.13
C PHE A 18 -9.12 11.94 -18.95
N THR A 19 -7.95 12.37 -19.44
CA THR A 19 -6.68 11.67 -19.19
C THR A 19 -5.99 12.24 -17.96
N PHE A 20 -6.70 12.42 -16.86
CA PHE A 20 -6.03 12.50 -15.57
C PHE A 20 -5.52 11.09 -15.26
N ALA A 21 -4.21 10.98 -15.04
CA ALA A 21 -3.49 9.74 -14.78
C ALA A 21 -4.17 8.95 -13.65
N GLN A 22 -5.09 8.07 -14.03
CA GLN A 22 -5.63 7.07 -13.15
C GLN A 22 -4.46 6.16 -12.84
N SER A 23 -3.94 6.23 -11.60
CA SER A 23 -2.90 5.30 -11.20
C SER A 23 -3.41 3.90 -11.49
N SER A 24 -2.69 3.16 -12.34
CA SER A 24 -3.18 1.89 -12.86
C SER A 24 -3.06 0.84 -11.76
N TYR A 25 -4.12 0.74 -10.97
CA TYR A 25 -4.28 -0.37 -10.05
C TYR A 25 -4.21 -1.67 -10.82
N GLN A 26 -3.42 -2.59 -10.29
CA GLN A 26 -3.23 -3.92 -10.82
C GLN A 26 -3.88 -4.91 -9.87
N SER A 27 -4.60 -5.88 -10.44
CA SER A 27 -5.04 -7.04 -9.68
C SER A 27 -3.85 -7.91 -9.31
N GLY A 28 -3.86 -8.43 -8.10
CA GLY A 28 -2.84 -9.32 -7.58
C GLY A 28 -3.35 -10.19 -6.46
N THR A 29 -2.41 -10.77 -5.72
CA THR A 29 -2.71 -11.67 -4.60
C THR A 29 -1.82 -11.35 -3.42
N LEU A 30 -2.44 -11.19 -2.24
CA LEU A 30 -1.74 -11.14 -0.97
C LEU A 30 -1.38 -12.56 -0.57
N VAL A 31 -0.19 -13.01 -0.99
CA VAL A 31 0.27 -14.40 -0.85
C VAL A 31 0.50 -14.75 0.62
N ASN A 32 1.10 -13.85 1.38
CA ASN A 32 1.41 -14.11 2.78
C ASN A 32 1.43 -12.83 3.62
N ILE A 33 1.02 -12.97 4.87
CA ILE A 33 1.04 -11.95 5.91
C ILE A 33 1.73 -12.58 7.12
N GLU A 34 2.84 -11.98 7.55
CA GLU A 34 3.58 -12.40 8.74
C GLU A 34 3.63 -11.25 9.74
N LYS A 35 3.17 -11.50 10.97
CA LYS A 35 3.29 -10.54 12.08
C LYS A 35 4.68 -10.65 12.69
N HIS A 36 5.36 -9.53 12.84
CA HIS A 36 6.64 -9.43 13.53
C HIS A 36 6.53 -8.42 14.67
N THR A 37 6.90 -8.84 15.87
CA THR A 37 6.92 -7.99 17.06
C THR A 37 8.37 -7.74 17.46
N GLU A 38 8.73 -6.47 17.57
CA GLU A 38 10.05 -6.00 17.98
C GLU A 38 9.98 -5.28 19.33
N TYR A 39 10.98 -5.50 20.18
CA TYR A 39 11.10 -4.83 21.48
C TYR A 39 12.28 -3.87 21.42
N ILE A 40 11.97 -2.57 21.38
CA ILE A 40 12.96 -1.51 21.22
C ILE A 40 13.26 -0.92 22.60
N PRO A 41 14.51 -0.96 23.07
CA PRO A 41 14.91 -0.32 24.33
C PRO A 41 14.55 1.18 24.33
N GLN A 42 13.91 1.65 25.40
CA GLN A 42 13.56 3.06 25.56
C GLN A 42 14.26 3.75 26.72
N ALA A 43 14.54 3.01 27.81
CA ALA A 43 15.19 3.58 28.98
C ALA A 43 16.24 2.62 29.53
N TRP A 44 17.33 3.22 30.01
CA TRP A 44 18.48 2.53 30.58
C TRP A 44 18.72 3.01 32.00
N HIS A 45 19.10 2.09 32.88
CA HIS A 45 19.62 2.39 34.20
C HIS A 45 21.01 1.77 34.30
N TRP A 46 22.03 2.64 34.28
CA TRP A 46 23.41 2.27 33.96
C TRP A 46 23.45 1.44 32.66
N ASP A 47 23.94 0.20 32.73
CA ASP A 47 24.09 -0.70 31.57
C ASP A 47 22.90 -1.66 31.41
N THR A 48 21.81 -1.46 32.14
CA THR A 48 20.61 -2.32 32.08
C THR A 48 19.45 -1.60 31.40
N VAL A 49 18.82 -2.25 30.41
CA VAL A 49 17.55 -1.78 29.84
C VAL A 49 16.43 -1.99 30.87
N VAL A 50 15.75 -0.91 31.25
CA VAL A 50 14.66 -0.93 32.24
C VAL A 50 13.28 -0.71 31.65
N ALA A 51 13.19 -0.24 30.40
CA ALA A 51 11.93 -0.11 29.69
C ALA A 51 12.10 -0.40 28.20
N PHE A 52 11.09 -1.03 27.62
CA PHE A 52 10.98 -1.32 26.19
C PHE A 52 9.68 -0.71 25.65
N ARG A 53 9.70 -0.27 24.39
CA ARG A 53 8.49 -0.14 23.60
C ARG A 53 8.35 -1.36 22.71
N THR A 54 7.12 -1.81 22.54
CA THR A 54 6.78 -2.86 21.59
C THR A 54 6.36 -2.22 20.28
N GLU A 55 6.95 -2.65 19.17
CA GLU A 55 6.59 -2.23 17.83
C GLU A 55 6.18 -3.47 17.02
N VAL A 56 4.98 -3.42 16.45
CA VAL A 56 4.42 -4.47 15.61
C VAL A 56 4.47 -4.00 14.16
N LYS A 57 5.07 -4.83 13.31
CA LYS A 57 5.09 -4.68 11.86
C LYS A 57 4.61 -5.95 11.18
N TYR A 58 4.03 -5.79 10.00
CA TYR A 58 3.54 -6.88 9.17
C TYR A 58 4.37 -6.95 7.91
N LYS A 59 4.98 -8.11 7.67
CA LYS A 59 5.66 -8.41 6.41
C LYS A 59 4.64 -9.03 5.46
N LEU A 60 4.43 -8.38 4.32
CA LEU A 60 3.48 -8.81 3.32
C LEU A 60 4.23 -9.29 2.08
N LYS A 61 3.80 -10.42 1.53
CA LYS A 61 4.22 -10.92 0.23
C LYS A 61 3.08 -10.72 -0.75
N VAL A 62 3.22 -9.78 -1.68
CA VAL A 62 2.18 -9.44 -2.65
C VAL A 62 2.65 -9.81 -4.05
N ARG A 63 1.88 -10.61 -4.77
CA ARG A 63 2.13 -10.93 -6.17
C ARG A 63 1.29 -10.03 -7.06
N LEU A 64 1.95 -9.24 -7.91
CA LEU A 64 1.29 -8.41 -8.94
C LEU A 64 1.82 -8.84 -10.31
N ALA A 65 0.92 -9.26 -11.21
CA ALA A 65 1.28 -9.80 -12.52
C ALA A 65 2.41 -10.85 -12.42
N ASN A 66 3.61 -10.51 -12.91
CA ASN A 66 4.77 -11.41 -12.97
C ASN A 66 5.80 -11.17 -11.84
N ASP A 67 5.54 -10.22 -10.94
CA ASP A 67 6.46 -9.86 -9.87
C ASP A 67 5.88 -10.19 -8.50
N THR A 68 6.76 -10.50 -7.57
CA THR A 68 6.43 -10.61 -6.15
C THR A 68 7.15 -9.54 -5.36
N TYR A 69 6.40 -8.75 -4.61
CA TYR A 69 6.88 -7.68 -3.75
C TYR A 69 6.85 -8.14 -2.30
N LEU A 70 7.97 -7.98 -1.61
CA LEU A 70 8.04 -8.08 -0.15
C LEU A 70 7.93 -6.66 0.39
N THR A 71 6.91 -6.42 1.19
CA THR A 71 6.58 -5.10 1.71
C THR A 71 6.36 -5.13 3.21
N GLU A 72 6.55 -3.99 3.87
CA GLU A 72 6.32 -3.84 5.30
C GLU A 72 5.19 -2.83 5.56
N TYR A 73 4.29 -3.21 6.45
CA TYR A 73 3.21 -2.37 6.96
C TYR A 73 3.38 -2.19 8.46
N ILE A 74 3.43 -0.95 8.91
CA ILE A 74 3.45 -0.58 10.32
C ILE A 74 2.11 0.10 10.60
N PRO A 75 1.22 -0.50 11.41
CA PRO A 75 -0.02 0.14 11.80
C PRO A 75 0.21 1.43 12.59
N ASP A 76 -0.68 2.40 12.40
CA ASP A 76 -0.65 3.69 13.12
C ASP A 76 -0.82 3.53 14.63
N ILE A 77 -1.59 2.53 15.07
CA ILE A 77 -1.81 2.21 16.47
C ILE A 77 -0.85 1.10 16.88
N GLN A 78 -0.11 1.29 17.96
CA GLN A 78 0.89 0.35 18.46
C GLN A 78 0.67 0.07 19.96
N PRO A 79 0.98 -1.15 20.45
CA PRO A 79 1.46 -2.32 19.70
C PRO A 79 0.33 -3.18 19.10
N ASP A 80 -0.92 -2.92 19.48
CA ASP A 80 -2.07 -3.76 19.11
C ASP A 80 -2.76 -3.32 17.81
N GLY A 81 -1.98 -2.71 16.91
CA GLY A 81 -2.47 -2.23 15.63
C GLY A 81 -3.11 -3.34 14.79
N PRO A 82 -4.39 -3.23 14.43
CA PRO A 82 -5.04 -4.24 13.61
C PRO A 82 -4.53 -4.17 12.16
N ILE A 83 -4.53 -5.32 11.48
CA ILE A 83 -4.50 -5.34 10.01
C ILE A 83 -5.93 -5.17 9.48
N PRO A 84 -6.10 -4.66 8.25
CA PRO A 84 -7.37 -4.66 7.56
C PRO A 84 -8.04 -6.04 7.57
N SER A 85 -9.34 -6.11 7.85
CA SER A 85 -10.06 -7.38 8.03
C SER A 85 -10.18 -8.22 6.74
N GLU A 86 -10.09 -7.55 5.58
CA GLU A 86 -10.07 -8.17 4.27
C GLU A 86 -8.73 -8.81 3.91
N TRP A 87 -7.64 -8.42 4.58
CA TRP A 87 -6.32 -8.98 4.33
C TRP A 87 -6.21 -10.37 4.93
N LYS A 88 -6.09 -11.35 4.04
CA LYS A 88 -5.86 -12.76 4.39
C LYS A 88 -4.91 -13.37 3.37
N ASN A 89 -4.20 -14.42 3.79
CA ASN A 89 -3.33 -15.17 2.89
C ASN A 89 -4.12 -15.70 1.68
N ASP A 90 -3.46 -15.66 0.53
CA ASP A 90 -3.94 -16.12 -0.78
C ASP A 90 -5.23 -15.43 -1.26
N LYS A 91 -5.53 -14.22 -0.75
CA LYS A 91 -6.69 -13.43 -1.21
C LYS A 91 -6.32 -12.41 -2.29
N PRO A 92 -7.24 -12.17 -3.24
CA PRO A 92 -7.03 -11.15 -4.26
C PRO A 92 -6.97 -9.75 -3.63
N VAL A 93 -6.12 -8.90 -4.19
CA VAL A 93 -6.00 -7.49 -3.82
C VAL A 93 -5.86 -6.63 -5.07
N GLU A 94 -6.28 -5.38 -4.98
CA GLU A 94 -5.93 -4.36 -5.97
C GLU A 94 -4.83 -3.48 -5.39
N ALA A 95 -3.74 -3.30 -6.12
CA ALA A 95 -2.64 -2.48 -5.63
C ALA A 95 -2.01 -1.66 -6.75
N ARG A 96 -1.41 -0.54 -6.37
CA ARG A 96 -0.61 0.31 -7.27
C ARG A 96 0.75 0.54 -6.63
N ILE A 97 1.76 0.75 -7.47
CA ILE A 97 3.11 1.08 -7.03
C ILE A 97 3.37 2.54 -7.40
N ALA A 98 3.85 3.32 -6.44
CA ALA A 98 4.49 4.60 -6.72
C ALA A 98 5.80 4.65 -5.93
N ASP A 99 6.90 4.86 -6.65
CA ASP A 99 8.26 4.81 -6.12
C ASP A 99 8.54 3.51 -5.31
N HIS A 100 8.79 3.65 -4.02
CA HIS A 100 9.10 2.54 -3.10
C HIS A 100 7.91 2.17 -2.20
N VAL A 101 6.70 2.59 -2.58
CA VAL A 101 5.47 2.34 -1.84
C VAL A 101 4.51 1.51 -2.69
N LEU A 102 4.01 0.44 -2.09
CA LEU A 102 2.92 -0.36 -2.60
C LEU A 102 1.64 0.04 -1.85
N PHE A 103 0.73 0.68 -2.57
CA PHE A 103 -0.56 1.07 -2.03
C PHE A 103 -1.56 -0.04 -2.32
N ILE A 104 -2.14 -0.62 -1.27
CA ILE A 104 -3.12 -1.70 -1.37
C ILE A 104 -4.49 -1.10 -1.09
N LYS A 105 -5.40 -1.21 -2.06
CA LYS A 105 -6.75 -0.68 -1.96
C LYS A 105 -7.60 -1.51 -1.00
N LEU A 106 -8.38 -0.82 -0.16
CA LEU A 106 -9.41 -1.45 0.65
C LEU A 106 -10.78 -1.32 -0.02
N SER A 107 -11.66 -2.29 0.24
CA SER A 107 -13.05 -2.24 -0.25
C SER A 107 -13.91 -1.21 0.48
N TYR A 108 -13.53 -0.83 1.71
CA TYR A 108 -14.35 -0.04 2.63
C TYR A 108 -13.73 1.30 3.04
N GLY A 109 -12.59 1.69 2.47
CA GLY A 109 -11.84 2.84 2.99
C GLY A 109 -10.70 3.30 2.08
N PRO A 110 -9.80 4.14 2.63
CA PRO A 110 -8.62 4.57 1.90
C PRO A 110 -7.71 3.36 1.59
N GLU A 111 -6.82 3.56 0.62
CA GLU A 111 -5.72 2.63 0.39
C GLU A 111 -4.75 2.63 1.59
N ILE A 112 -4.10 1.49 1.81
CA ILE A 112 -3.07 1.33 2.84
C ILE A 112 -1.71 1.39 2.17
N GLU A 113 -0.85 2.24 2.72
CA GLU A 113 0.54 2.36 2.29
C GLU A 113 1.39 1.25 2.92
N THR A 114 2.20 0.60 2.08
CA THR A 114 3.17 -0.39 2.52
C THR A 114 4.50 -0.11 1.84
N HIS A 115 5.62 -0.31 2.53
CA HIS A 115 6.94 0.02 2.00
C HIS A 115 7.58 -1.18 1.34
N ILE A 116 8.01 -1.03 0.09
CA ILE A 116 8.64 -2.11 -0.68
C ILE A 116 10.07 -2.32 -0.17
N VAL A 117 10.32 -3.48 0.44
CA VAL A 117 11.64 -3.90 0.91
C VAL A 117 12.41 -4.62 -0.21
N LYS A 118 11.71 -5.43 -1.00
CA LYS A 118 12.33 -6.21 -2.08
C LYS A 118 11.35 -6.55 -3.18
N ARG A 119 11.82 -6.49 -4.43
CA ARG A 119 11.15 -7.06 -5.61
C ARG A 119 11.83 -8.37 -6.02
N LEU A 120 11.03 -9.40 -6.20
CA LEU A 120 11.42 -10.70 -6.73
C LEU A 120 10.76 -10.86 -8.10
N LYS A 121 11.57 -10.95 -9.15
CA LYS A 121 11.06 -11.35 -10.48
C LYS A 121 10.70 -12.83 -10.42
N SER A 122 9.51 -13.17 -10.89
CA SER A 122 9.12 -14.57 -11.05
C SER A 122 9.79 -15.21 -12.26
#